data_AF-A0A9E1WTK2-F1
#
_entry.id   AF-A0A9E1WTK2-F1
#
_cell.length_a   1.000
_cell.length_b   1.000
_cell.length_c   1.000
_cell.angle_alpha   90.00
_cell.angle_beta   90.00
_cell.angle_gamma   90.00
#
_symmetry.space_group_name_H-M   'P 1'
#
loop_
_entity.id
_entity.type
_entity.pdbx_description
1 polymer ?
#
loop_
_entity_poly.entity_id
_entity_poly.type
_entity_poly.pdbx_seq_one_letter_code
_entity_poly.pdbx_strand_id
1 'polypeptide(L)'
;TGDPLKEAQLPIYAITNSVDGISFATINSNNCEFKAITKNKFELPISKQASNKMPDWDSQLTEWKSSLISASQNFQSGFASVLPAKNACDYCDYDLLCRIDKSSNNR
;
A
#
# COMPACT_ATOMS: atom_id res chain seq x y z
N THR A 1 6.18 9.52 12.33
CA THR A 1 6.78 8.38 11.60
C THR A 1 5.63 7.66 10.92
N GLY A 2 5.60 7.70 9.58
CA GLY A 2 4.51 7.10 8.79
C GLY A 2 4.77 5.63 8.52
N ASP A 3 3.72 4.89 8.15
CA ASP A 3 3.86 3.49 7.74
C ASP A 3 4.65 3.38 6.41
N PRO A 4 5.42 2.30 6.20
CA PRO A 4 6.03 2.04 4.90
C PRO A 4 4.96 2.01 3.81
N LEU A 5 5.24 2.65 2.66
CA LEU A 5 4.35 2.58 1.49
C LEU A 5 4.22 1.12 1.06
N LYS A 6 3.06 0.52 1.31
CA LYS A 6 2.72 -0.82 0.85
C LYS A 6 2.26 -0.75 -0.61
N GLU A 7 2.56 -1.80 -1.38
CA GLU A 7 2.03 -1.96 -2.75
C GLU A 7 2.25 -0.73 -3.65
N ALA A 8 3.47 -0.17 -3.66
CA ALA A 8 3.81 1.10 -4.32
C ALA A 8 3.35 1.24 -5.77
N GLN A 9 3.20 0.11 -6.49
CA GLN A 9 2.69 0.06 -7.86
C GLN A 9 1.31 0.73 -8.00
N LEU A 10 0.41 0.53 -7.04
CA LEU A 10 -0.95 1.07 -7.08
C LEU A 10 -0.96 2.61 -6.99
N PRO A 11 -0.33 3.24 -5.97
CA PRO A 11 -0.07 4.68 -5.94
C PRO A 11 0.54 5.23 -7.22
N ILE A 12 1.59 4.58 -7.73
CA ILE A 12 2.30 5.06 -8.92
C ILE A 12 1.37 5.05 -10.13
N TYR A 13 0.64 3.95 -10.36
CA TYR A 13 -0.26 3.85 -11.49
C TYR A 13 -1.39 4.89 -11.41
N ALA A 14 -1.99 5.05 -10.24
CA ALA A 14 -3.09 6.00 -10.01
C ALA A 14 -2.68 7.45 -10.25
N ILE A 15 -1.43 7.82 -9.94
CA ILE A 15 -0.95 9.20 -10.05
C ILE A 15 -0.36 9.51 -11.43
N THR A 16 0.24 8.52 -12.10
CA THR A 16 0.93 8.72 -13.39
C THR A 16 -0.01 8.60 -14.59
N ASN A 17 -1.25 8.17 -14.39
CA ASN A 17 -2.24 7.99 -15.46
C ASN A 17 -3.52 8.76 -15.14
N SER A 18 -4.25 9.13 -16.19
CA SER A 18 -5.60 9.70 -16.04
C SER A 18 -6.61 8.56 -15.86
N VAL A 19 -6.87 8.19 -14.61
CA VAL A 19 -7.80 7.10 -14.25
C VAL A 19 -8.78 7.56 -13.17
N ASP A 20 -9.99 7.00 -13.20
CA ASP A 20 -11.02 7.22 -12.16
C ASP A 20 -11.07 6.07 -11.14
N GLY A 21 -10.12 5.14 -11.20
CA GLY A 21 -10.06 4.03 -10.26
C GLY A 21 -8.89 3.09 -10.49
N ILE A 22 -8.59 2.30 -9.47
CA ILE A 22 -7.64 1.19 -9.54
C ILE A 22 -8.26 -0.06 -8.94
N SER A 23 -7.83 -1.23 -9.41
CA SER A 23 -8.21 -2.50 -8.80
C SER A 23 -7.16 -3.58 -9.03
N PHE A 24 -7.20 -4.60 -8.17
CA PHE A 24 -6.56 -5.88 -8.42
C PHE A 24 -7.55 -7.01 -8.21
N ALA A 25 -7.40 -8.07 -9.00
CA ALA A 25 -8.13 -9.31 -8.82
C ALA A 25 -7.35 -10.22 -7.87
N THR A 26 -8.03 -10.75 -6.86
CA THR A 26 -7.55 -11.87 -6.04
C THR A 26 -8.24 -13.13 -6.52
N ILE A 27 -7.47 -14.08 -7.05
CA ILE A 27 -7.99 -15.34 -7.59
C ILE A 27 -7.31 -16.49 -6.85
N ASN A 28 -8.09 -17.32 -6.17
CA ASN A 28 -7.66 -18.58 -5.57
C ASN A 28 -8.83 -19.58 -5.56
N SER A 29 -8.59 -20.81 -5.09
CA SER A 29 -9.62 -21.87 -5.09
C SER A 29 -10.88 -21.52 -4.29
N ASN A 30 -10.77 -20.59 -3.34
CA ASN A 30 -11.83 -20.25 -2.40
C ASN A 30 -12.46 -18.88 -2.67
N ASN A 31 -11.77 -18.00 -3.39
CA ASN A 31 -12.23 -16.63 -3.61
C ASN A 31 -11.75 -16.07 -4.96
N CYS A 32 -12.67 -15.42 -5.67
CA CYS A 32 -12.43 -14.62 -6.86
C CYS A 32 -13.07 -13.25 -6.64
N GLU A 33 -12.28 -12.26 -6.24
CA GLU A 33 -12.79 -10.93 -5.92
C GLU A 33 -11.92 -9.81 -6.49
N PHE A 34 -12.55 -8.68 -6.77
CA PHE A 34 -11.84 -7.43 -7.00
C PHE A 34 -11.68 -6.69 -5.67
N LYS A 35 -10.47 -6.18 -5.42
CA LYS A 35 -10.24 -5.13 -4.44
C LYS A 35 -9.95 -3.86 -5.21
N ALA A 36 -10.70 -2.80 -4.91
CA ALA A 36 -10.70 -1.60 -5.71
C ALA A 36 -10.88 -0.34 -4.87
N ILE A 37 -10.33 0.75 -5.40
CA ILE A 37 -10.62 2.11 -4.97
C ILE A 37 -10.96 2.88 -6.24
N THR A 38 -12.16 3.44 -6.29
CA THR A 38 -12.72 4.09 -7.47
C THR A 38 -13.42 5.38 -7.07
N LYS A 39 -13.46 6.34 -7.98
CA LYS A 39 -14.16 7.60 -7.83
C LYS A 39 -15.66 7.40 -7.68
N ASN A 40 -16.23 6.49 -8.48
CA ASN A 40 -17.59 6.00 -8.27
C ASN A 40 -17.56 4.64 -7.58
N LYS A 41 -18.03 4.58 -6.33
CA LYS A 41 -17.96 3.39 -5.47
C LYS A 41 -18.72 2.16 -5.99
N PHE A 42 -19.57 2.33 -7.02
CA PHE A 42 -20.40 1.26 -7.59
C PHE A 42 -19.96 0.84 -9.00
N GLU A 43 -18.83 1.35 -9.48
CA GLU A 43 -18.33 1.14 -10.84
C GLU A 43 -17.78 -0.27 -11.08
N LEU A 44 -17.42 -0.98 -10.00
CA LEU A 44 -16.92 -2.36 -10.05
C LEU A 44 -17.79 -3.30 -9.20
N PRO A 45 -17.87 -4.60 -9.56
CA PRO A 45 -18.64 -5.60 -8.83
C PRO A 45 -17.90 -6.03 -7.54
N ILE A 46 -17.81 -5.12 -6.58
CA ILE A 46 -17.25 -5.36 -5.25
C ILE A 46 -18.37 -5.51 -4.21
N SER A 47 -18.07 -6.17 -3.09
CA SER A 47 -19.06 -6.37 -2.03
C SER A 47 -19.50 -5.02 -1.43
N LYS A 48 -20.76 -4.94 -0.95
CA LYS A 48 -21.27 -3.74 -0.25
C LYS A 48 -20.42 -3.35 0.95
N GLN A 49 -19.83 -4.34 1.63
CA GLN A 49 -18.93 -4.09 2.75
C GLN A 49 -17.63 -3.41 2.28
N ALA A 50 -17.07 -3.84 1.15
CA ALA A 50 -15.89 -3.22 0.57
C ALA A 50 -16.19 -1.81 0.06
N SER A 51 -17.31 -1.60 -0.63
CA SER A 51 -17.70 -0.26 -1.11
C SER A 51 -17.89 0.73 0.03
N ASN A 52 -18.48 0.29 1.17
CA ASN A 52 -18.69 1.14 2.34
C ASN A 52 -17.39 1.53 3.05
N LYS A 53 -16.39 0.65 3.03
CA LYS A 53 -15.06 0.91 3.61
C LYS A 53 -14.10 1.60 2.64
N MET A 54 -14.51 1.78 1.39
CA MET A 54 -13.66 2.41 0.37
C MET A 54 -13.37 3.85 0.75
N PRO A 55 -12.10 4.26 0.78
CA PRO A 55 -11.72 5.65 1.01
C PRO A 55 -12.28 6.53 -0.11
N ASP A 56 -12.33 7.83 0.16
CA ASP A 56 -12.58 8.81 -0.87
C ASP A 56 -11.42 8.83 -1.88
N TRP A 57 -11.74 8.87 -3.17
CA TRP A 57 -10.76 8.73 -4.26
C TRP A 57 -9.74 9.86 -4.26
N ASP A 58 -10.19 11.12 -4.22
CA ASP A 58 -9.31 12.28 -4.29
C ASP A 58 -8.45 12.41 -3.03
N SER A 59 -9.02 12.05 -1.87
CA SER A 59 -8.29 11.93 -0.60
C SER A 59 -7.20 10.86 -0.68
N GLN A 60 -7.50 9.70 -1.25
CA GLN A 60 -6.55 8.60 -1.40
C GLN A 60 -5.40 8.99 -2.34
N LEU A 61 -5.70 9.66 -3.46
CA LEU A 61 -4.69 10.18 -4.38
C LEU A 61 -3.75 11.18 -3.69
N THR A 62 -4.31 12.06 -2.86
CA THR A 62 -3.54 13.05 -2.10
C THR A 62 -2.58 12.38 -1.12
N GLU A 63 -3.07 11.38 -0.37
CA GLU A 63 -2.25 10.61 0.58
C GLU A 63 -1.12 9.85 -0.14
N TRP A 64 -1.44 9.17 -1.24
CA TRP A 64 -0.46 8.45 -2.04
C TRP A 64 0.60 9.37 -2.63
N LYS A 65 0.20 10.54 -3.13
CA LYS A 65 1.14 11.53 -3.67
C LYS A 65 2.08 12.03 -2.57
N SER A 66 1.54 12.32 -1.38
CA SER A 66 2.35 12.72 -0.22
C SER A 66 3.35 11.63 0.16
N SER A 67 2.89 10.38 0.25
CA SER A 67 3.72 9.23 0.63
C SER A 67 4.83 8.95 -0.38
N LEU A 68 4.54 9.04 -1.68
CA LEU A 68 5.55 8.88 -2.75
C LEU A 68 6.58 10.02 -2.75
N ILE A 69 6.14 11.27 -2.54
CA ILE A 69 7.06 12.41 -2.43
C ILE A 69 7.98 12.23 -1.23
N SER A 70 7.43 11.86 -0.06
CA SER A 70 8.22 11.62 1.15
C SER A 70 9.22 10.48 0.96
N ALA A 71 8.81 9.35 0.36
CA ALA A 71 9.69 8.25 0.05
C ALA A 71 10.83 8.67 -0.89
N SER A 72 10.51 9.45 -1.93
CA SER A 72 11.49 9.99 -2.87
C SER A 72 12.50 10.93 -2.20
N GLN A 73 12.04 11.82 -1.31
CA GLN A 73 12.91 12.73 -0.55
C GLN A 73 13.83 11.98 0.41
N ASN A 74 13.31 10.98 1.12
CA ASN A 74 14.10 10.13 2.00
C ASN A 74 15.21 9.41 1.21
N PHE A 75 14.87 8.86 0.05
CA PHE A 75 15.85 8.21 -0.82
C PHE A 75 16.95 9.19 -1.27
N GLN A 76 16.57 10.36 -1.79
CA GLN A 76 17.51 11.37 -2.28
C GLN A 76 18.43 11.92 -1.18
N SER A 77 17.95 11.98 0.06
CA SER A 77 18.74 12.44 1.22
C SER A 77 19.61 11.36 1.86
N GLY A 78 19.54 10.11 1.37
CA GLY A 78 20.23 8.97 1.98
C GLY A 78 19.63 8.55 3.32
N PHE A 79 18.38 8.93 3.60
CA PHE A 79 17.67 8.53 4.81
C PHE A 79 17.23 7.07 4.72
N ALA A 80 17.96 6.18 5.41
CA ALA A 80 17.77 4.73 5.39
C ALA A 80 17.40 4.17 6.78
N SER A 81 16.33 4.70 7.38
CA SER A 81 15.82 4.16 8.64
C SER A 81 15.29 2.74 8.48
N VAL A 82 15.60 1.87 9.44
CA VAL A 82 15.09 0.50 9.47
C VAL A 82 13.65 0.50 9.99
N LEU A 83 12.68 0.35 9.09
CA LEU A 83 11.25 0.41 9.39
C LEU A 83 10.49 -0.77 8.74
N PRO A 84 10.61 -1.99 9.28
CA PRO A 84 9.92 -3.15 8.73
C PRO A 84 8.41 -3.05 8.97
N ALA A 85 7.62 -3.32 7.93
CA ALA A 85 6.17 -3.54 8.09
C ALA A 85 5.93 -4.79 8.96
N LYS A 86 4.74 -4.91 9.55
CA LYS A 86 4.36 -6.09 10.34
C LYS A 86 4.61 -7.38 9.56
N ASN A 87 5.27 -8.35 10.19
CA ASN A 87 5.69 -9.64 9.63
C ASN A 87 6.70 -9.57 8.46
N ALA A 88 7.25 -8.39 8.13
CA ALA A 88 8.26 -8.28 7.08
C ALA A 88 9.55 -9.02 7.45
N CYS A 89 9.88 -9.11 8.74
CA CYS A 89 11.07 -9.80 9.22
C CYS A 89 11.00 -11.34 9.06
N ASP A 90 9.82 -11.91 8.77
CA ASP A 90 9.67 -13.36 8.57
C ASP A 90 10.42 -13.86 7.32
N TYR A 91 10.55 -13.00 6.31
CA TYR A 91 11.14 -13.31 5.00
C TYR A 91 12.35 -12.43 4.65
N CYS A 92 12.92 -11.70 5.63
CA CYS A 92 14.03 -10.78 5.41
C CYS A 92 15.37 -11.43 5.77
N ASP A 93 16.31 -11.48 4.84
CA ASP A 93 17.65 -12.09 5.02
C ASP A 93 18.68 -11.16 5.70
N TYR A 94 18.27 -9.94 6.09
CA TYR A 94 19.16 -8.91 6.64
C TYR A 94 19.03 -8.72 8.17
N ASP A 95 18.56 -9.74 8.88
CA ASP A 95 18.34 -9.71 10.34
C ASP A 95 19.63 -9.37 11.13
N LEU A 96 20.78 -9.88 10.70
CA LEU A 96 22.10 -9.60 11.29
C LEU A 96 22.58 -8.15 11.11
N LEU A 97 22.01 -7.41 10.16
CA LEU A 97 22.43 -6.04 9.84
C LEU A 97 21.52 -5.00 10.49
N CYS A 98 20.22 -5.27 10.54
CA CYS A 98 19.20 -4.28 10.83
C CYS A 98 19.02 -3.97 12.33
N ARG A 99 19.54 -4.82 13.23
CA ARG A 99 19.44 -4.70 14.70
C ARG A 99 18.00 -4.62 15.22
N ILE A 100 17.04 -5.13 14.46
CA ILE A 100 15.64 -5.26 14.88
C ILE A 100 15.40 -6.65 15.45
N ASP A 101 14.74 -6.71 16.60
CA ASP A 101 14.25 -7.98 17.13
C ASP A 101 13.03 -8.45 16.31
N LYS A 102 13.18 -9.61 15.65
CA LYS A 102 12.13 -10.26 14.85
C LYS A 102 10.87 -10.53 15.66
N SER A 103 11.00 -10.87 16.95
CA SER A 103 9.83 -11.13 17.82
C SER A 103 8.97 -9.89 18.02
N SER A 104 9.59 -8.71 17.94
CA SER A 104 8.95 -7.42 18.09
C SER A 104 8.26 -6.95 16.81
N ASN A 105 8.70 -7.37 15.60
CA ASN A 105 8.05 -7.02 14.33
C ASN A 105 6.71 -7.73 14.10
N ASN A 106 6.52 -8.87 14.78
CA ASN A 106 5.32 -9.71 14.61
C ASN A 106 4.18 -9.33 15.57
N ARG A 107 4.46 -8.50 16.59
CA ARG A 107 3.47 -7.95 17.52
C ARG A 107 2.79 -6.75 16.89
#